data_AF-A0A537B4S8-F1
#
_entry.id   AF-A0A537B4S8-F1
#
_cell.length_a   1.000
_cell.length_b   1.000
_cell.length_c   1.000
_cell.angle_alpha   90.00
_cell.angle_beta   90.00
_cell.angle_gamma   90.00
#
_symmetry.space_group_name_H-M   'P 1'
#
loop_
_entity.id
_entity.type
_entity.pdbx_description
1 polymer ?
#
loop_
_entity_poly.entity_id
_entity_poly.type
_entity_poly.pdbx_seq_one_letter_code
_entity_poly.pdbx_strand_id
1 'polypeptide(L)'
;HTHRTVMYTLVAGVHWFGPDPSQSTLAVLPFFHVTGMQGSMNGTIYSGNTIVLLPRWDREVAAQLIQRYKITAWQCIPTMVVDFLADPKVFDYDLKSLER
;
A
#
# COMPACT_ATOMS: atom_id res chain seq x y z
N HIS A 1 -3.32 -11.89 18.73
CA HIS A 1 -2.74 -12.95 17.88
C HIS A 1 -1.42 -13.42 18.48
N THR A 2 -1.03 -14.68 18.28
CA THR A 2 0.32 -15.14 18.66
C THR A 2 1.29 -14.85 17.52
N HIS A 3 2.60 -14.80 17.79
CA HIS A 3 3.61 -14.66 16.72
C HIS A 3 3.44 -15.72 15.63
N ARG A 4 3.14 -16.98 16.00
CA ARG A 4 2.91 -18.08 15.06
C ARG A 4 1.74 -17.79 14.11
N THR A 5 0.60 -17.32 14.64
CA THR A 5 -0.57 -17.07 13.79
C THR A 5 -0.40 -15.82 12.92
N VAL A 6 0.29 -14.78 13.42
CA VAL A 6 0.65 -13.60 12.61
C VAL A 6 1.58 -13.98 11.46
N MET A 7 2.65 -14.74 11.76
CA MET A 7 3.62 -15.20 10.76
C MET A 7 2.99 -16.11 9.71
N TYR A 8 2.11 -17.03 10.10
CA TYR A 8 1.43 -17.90 9.15
C TYR A 8 0.61 -17.10 8.14
N THR A 9 -0.24 -16.18 8.60
CA THR A 9 -1.05 -15.33 7.72
C THR A 9 -0.20 -14.43 6.84
N LEU A 10 0.90 -13.88 7.38
CA LEU A 10 1.85 -13.06 6.64
C LEU A 10 2.48 -13.84 5.48
N VAL A 11 3.11 -14.99 5.77
CA VAL A 11 3.82 -15.80 4.78
C VAL A 11 2.86 -16.31 3.71
N ALA A 12 1.68 -16.81 4.12
CA ALA A 12 0.64 -17.21 3.18
C ALA A 12 0.18 -16.05 2.28
N GLY A 13 0.01 -14.86 2.84
CA GLY A 13 -0.35 -13.65 2.09
C GLY A 13 0.72 -13.26 1.06
N VAL A 14 1.99 -13.22 1.45
CA VAL A 14 3.10 -12.90 0.54
C VAL A 14 3.19 -13.93 -0.59
N HIS A 15 3.02 -15.22 -0.30
CA HIS A 15 2.95 -16.24 -1.35
C HIS A 15 1.75 -16.09 -2.27
N TRP A 16 0.60 -15.66 -1.75
CA TRP A 16 -0.61 -15.45 -2.54
C TRP A 16 -0.49 -14.25 -3.48
N PHE A 17 0.00 -13.11 -2.98
CA PHE A 17 0.10 -11.88 -3.77
C PHE A 17 1.35 -11.85 -4.65
N GLY A 18 2.41 -12.58 -4.29
CA GLY A 18 3.67 -12.64 -5.05
C GLY A 18 4.29 -11.27 -5.31
N PRO A 19 4.53 -10.44 -4.27
CA PRO A 19 5.12 -9.11 -4.45
C PRO A 19 6.53 -9.21 -5.05
N ASP A 20 6.83 -8.33 -6.01
CA ASP A 20 8.17 -8.21 -6.56
C ASP A 20 9.09 -7.49 -5.55
N PRO A 21 10.32 -7.95 -5.29
CA PRO A 21 11.22 -7.33 -4.30
C PRO A 21 11.57 -5.86 -4.56
N SER A 22 11.41 -5.36 -5.79
CA SER A 22 11.62 -3.96 -6.16
C SER A 22 10.41 -3.06 -5.90
N GLN A 23 9.28 -3.62 -5.46
CA GLN A 23 8.06 -2.85 -5.21
C GLN A 23 8.24 -1.79 -4.11
N SER A 24 7.49 -0.69 -4.29
CA SER A 24 7.26 0.32 -3.27
C SER A 24 5.76 0.39 -2.96
N THR A 25 5.42 0.29 -1.68
CA THR A 25 4.03 0.23 -1.21
C THR A 25 3.63 1.54 -0.54
N LEU A 26 2.52 2.13 -0.99
CA LEU A 26 1.88 3.22 -0.25
C LEU A 26 1.02 2.64 0.88
N ALA A 27 1.46 2.88 2.12
CA ALA A 27 0.79 2.43 3.33
C ALA A 27 -0.05 3.57 3.93
N VAL A 28 -1.37 3.46 3.79
CA VAL A 28 -2.33 4.44 4.35
C VAL A 28 -3.21 3.83 5.44
N LEU A 29 -3.47 2.52 5.36
CA LEU A 29 -4.37 1.87 6.30
C LEU A 29 -3.74 1.80 7.69
N PRO A 30 -4.52 1.97 8.77
CA PRO A 30 -3.97 1.96 10.12
C PRO A 30 -3.32 0.62 10.46
N PHE A 31 -2.10 0.65 11.00
CA PHE A 31 -1.34 -0.56 11.34
C PHE A 31 -1.89 -1.36 12.52
N PHE A 32 -2.84 -0.81 13.28
CA PHE A 32 -3.55 -1.58 14.29
C PHE A 32 -4.67 -2.47 13.69
N HIS A 33 -5.08 -2.20 12.44
CA HIS A 33 -6.06 -3.01 11.73
C HIS A 33 -5.37 -4.09 10.90
N VAL A 34 -5.95 -5.29 10.79
CA VAL A 34 -5.30 -6.46 10.14
C VAL A 34 -4.83 -6.16 8.71
N THR A 35 -5.60 -5.41 7.92
CA THR A 35 -5.24 -5.06 6.54
C THR A 35 -4.01 -4.16 6.48
N GLY A 36 -3.91 -3.16 7.37
CA GLY A 36 -2.72 -2.29 7.44
C GLY A 36 -1.53 -3.01 8.05
N MET A 37 -1.77 -3.83 9.09
CA MET A 37 -0.73 -4.60 9.77
C MET A 37 -0.10 -5.66 8.86
N GLN A 38 -0.92 -6.52 8.25
CA GLN A 38 -0.43 -7.68 7.50
C GLN A 38 -0.12 -7.33 6.06
N GLY A 39 -0.95 -6.53 5.40
CA GLY A 39 -0.75 -6.15 4.00
C GLY A 39 0.27 -5.05 3.83
N SER A 40 0.03 -3.90 4.47
CA SER A 40 0.84 -2.68 4.23
C SER A 40 2.14 -2.59 5.03
N MET A 41 2.25 -3.27 6.17
CA MET A 41 3.45 -3.22 7.03
C MET A 41 4.23 -4.53 6.98
N ASN A 42 3.69 -5.60 7.56
CA ASN A 42 4.41 -6.86 7.70
C ASN A 42 4.74 -7.48 6.33
N GLY A 43 3.79 -7.48 5.39
CA GLY A 43 3.99 -8.00 4.02
C GLY A 43 5.13 -7.30 3.29
N THR A 44 5.10 -5.97 3.29
CA THR A 44 6.14 -5.14 2.67
C THR A 44 7.49 -5.33 3.34
N ILE A 45 7.56 -5.37 4.68
CA ILE A 45 8.82 -5.63 5.41
C ILE A 45 9.35 -7.04 5.10
N TYR A 46 8.49 -8.05 5.15
CA TYR A 46 8.86 -9.46 4.92
C TYR A 46 9.42 -9.68 3.51
N SER A 47 8.87 -8.96 2.52
CA SER A 47 9.26 -9.06 1.12
C SER A 47 10.47 -8.19 0.76
N GLY A 48 11.01 -7.42 1.72
CA GLY A 48 12.14 -6.51 1.51
C GLY A 48 11.80 -5.24 0.72
N ASN A 49 10.51 -4.92 0.60
CA ASN A 49 10.02 -3.79 -0.16
C ASN A 49 10.09 -2.47 0.62
N THR A 50 9.94 -1.36 -0.10
CA THR A 50 9.90 -0.01 0.50
C THR A 50 8.48 0.34 0.95
N ILE A 51 8.34 0.86 2.18
CA ILE A 51 7.08 1.44 2.67
C ILE A 51 7.14 2.96 2.56
N VAL A 52 6.17 3.57 1.88
CA VAL A 52 5.88 5.01 1.96
C VAL A 52 4.65 5.20 2.81
N LEU A 53 4.81 5.82 3.98
CA LEU A 53 3.75 5.95 4.97
C LEU A 53 2.96 7.26 4.78
N LEU A 54 1.63 7.15 4.73
CA LEU A 54 0.69 8.26 4.77
C LEU A 54 -0.24 8.08 5.98
N PRO A 55 0.09 8.64 7.16
CA PRO A 55 -0.62 8.35 8.41
C PRO A 55 -2.10 8.76 8.42
N ARG A 56 -2.47 9.74 7.58
CA ARG A 56 -3.83 10.23 7.41
C ARG A 56 -4.12 10.34 5.93
N TRP A 57 -5.23 9.76 5.49
CA TRP A 57 -5.65 9.84 4.10
C TRP A 57 -5.84 11.30 3.67
N ASP A 58 -5.18 11.61 2.56
CA ASP A 58 -5.34 12.82 1.77
C ASP A 58 -5.05 12.44 0.32
N ARG A 59 -6.02 12.69 -0.57
CA ARG A 59 -5.96 12.24 -1.96
C ARG A 59 -4.88 12.97 -2.78
N GLU A 60 -4.66 14.26 -2.52
CA GLU A 60 -3.69 15.06 -3.25
C GLU A 60 -2.27 14.65 -2.82
N VAL A 61 -2.06 14.46 -1.51
CA VAL A 61 -0.80 13.96 -0.98
C VAL A 61 -0.53 12.53 -1.47
N ALA A 62 -1.54 11.66 -1.52
CA ALA A 62 -1.38 10.32 -2.08
C ALA A 62 -0.88 10.37 -3.54
N ALA A 63 -1.47 11.21 -4.39
CA ALA A 63 -1.05 11.38 -5.78
C ALA A 63 0.40 11.90 -5.89
N GLN A 64 0.76 12.87 -5.06
CA GLN A 64 2.14 13.40 -4.99
C GLN A 64 3.15 12.32 -4.57
N LEU A 65 2.80 11.50 -3.57
CA LEU A 65 3.64 10.40 -3.09
C LEU A 65 3.79 9.31 -4.16
N ILE A 66 2.69 8.96 -4.84
CA ILE A 66 2.70 7.99 -5.95
C ILE A 66 3.67 8.46 -7.04
N GLN A 67 3.54 9.71 -7.48
CA GLN A 67 4.43 10.28 -8.50
C GLN A 67 5.89 10.36 -8.05
N ARG A 68 6.14 10.85 -6.83
CA ARG A 68 7.48 11.12 -6.30
C ARG A 68 8.27 9.84 -6.06
N TYR A 69 7.63 8.83 -5.48
CA TYR A 69 8.29 7.59 -5.07
C TYR A 69 8.07 6.45 -6.04
N LYS A 70 7.35 6.69 -7.16
CA LYS A 70 7.01 5.68 -8.16
C LYS A 70 6.38 4.46 -7.49
N ILE A 71 5.32 4.72 -6.71
CA ILE A 71 4.59 3.68 -5.98
C ILE A 71 4.08 2.64 -6.98
N THR A 72 4.38 1.37 -6.69
CA THR A 72 4.00 0.23 -7.53
C THR A 72 2.81 -0.53 -6.97
N ALA A 73 2.64 -0.51 -5.64
CA ALA A 73 1.56 -1.19 -4.94
C ALA A 73 0.84 -0.25 -3.97
N TRP A 74 -0.50 -0.30 -3.93
CA TRP A 74 -1.28 0.52 -3.02
C TRP A 74 -2.41 -0.26 -2.37
N GLN A 75 -2.24 -0.55 -1.09
CA GLN A 75 -3.29 -1.20 -0.30
C GLN A 75 -4.29 -0.16 0.20
N CYS A 76 -5.51 -0.24 -0.31
CA CYS A 76 -6.57 0.73 -0.07
C CYS A 76 -7.93 0.07 0.13
N ILE A 77 -8.90 0.86 0.61
CA ILE A 77 -10.31 0.47 0.64
C ILE A 77 -11.06 1.16 -0.50
N PRO A 78 -12.22 0.62 -0.95
CA PRO A 78 -12.93 1.15 -2.11
C PRO A 78 -13.26 2.64 -2.02
N THR A 79 -13.60 3.15 -0.84
CA THR A 79 -13.93 4.57 -0.64
C THR A 79 -12.74 5.49 -0.91
N MET A 80 -11.51 5.05 -0.66
CA MET A 80 -10.31 5.83 -0.98
C MET A 80 -10.09 5.89 -2.48
N VAL A 81 -10.35 4.81 -3.21
CA VAL A 81 -10.23 4.80 -4.68
C VAL A 81 -11.27 5.73 -5.29
N VAL A 82 -12.51 5.69 -4.81
CA VAL A 82 -13.57 6.63 -5.24
C VAL A 82 -13.16 8.07 -4.95
N ASP A 83 -12.68 8.36 -3.75
CA ASP A 83 -12.23 9.70 -3.35
C ASP A 83 -11.05 10.19 -4.19
N PHE A 84 -10.09 9.31 -4.49
CA PHE A 84 -8.92 9.57 -5.31
C PHE A 84 -9.30 9.90 -6.75
N LEU A 85 -10.18 9.11 -7.36
CA LEU A 85 -10.64 9.31 -8.74
C LEU A 85 -11.64 10.48 -8.88
N ALA A 86 -12.25 10.93 -7.79
CA ALA A 86 -13.16 12.07 -7.78
C ALA A 86 -12.42 13.42 -7.85
N ASP A 87 -11.10 13.45 -7.65
CA ASP A 87 -10.30 14.66 -7.85
C ASP A 87 -9.99 14.87 -9.35
N PRO A 88 -10.48 15.95 -9.98
CA PRO A 88 -10.17 16.24 -11.38
C PRO A 88 -8.67 16.38 -11.65
N LYS A 89 -7.89 16.80 -10.65
CA LYS A 89 -6.43 16.99 -10.76
C LYS A 89 -5.65 15.68 -10.65
N VAL A 90 -6.30 14.56 -10.30
CA VAL A 90 -5.60 13.27 -10.12
C VAL A 90 -4.86 12.84 -11.39
N PHE A 91 -5.38 13.23 -12.56
CA PHE A 91 -4.81 12.94 -13.86
C PHE A 91 -3.66 13.88 -14.27
N ASP A 92 -3.40 14.95 -13.51
CA ASP A 92 -2.22 15.81 -13.70
C ASP A 92 -0.94 15.17 -13.15
N TYR A 93 -1.08 14.15 -12.28
CA TYR A 93 0.03 13.41 -11.70
C TYR A 93 0.42 12.19 -12.56
N ASP A 94 1.71 11.86 -12.57
CA ASP A 94 2.20 10.62 -13.19
C ASP A 94 1.95 9.40 -12.27
N LEU A 95 0.89 8.65 -12.58
CA LEU A 95 0.44 7.47 -11.84
C LEU A 95 0.82 6.14 -12.53
N LYS A 96 1.62 6.19 -13.61
CA LYS A 96 1.91 5.01 -14.44
C LYS A 96 2.68 3.90 -13.74
N SER A 97 3.30 4.20 -12.60
CA SER A 97 4.05 3.23 -11.81
C SER A 97 3.15 2.22 -11.08
N LEU A 98 1.85 2.50 -10.92
CA LEU A 98 0.93 1.58 -10.24
C LEU A 98 0.71 0.32 -11.09
N GLU A 99 1.15 -0.83 -10.57
CA GLU A 99 1.19 -2.08 -11.32
C GLU A 99 0.24 -3.15 -10.79
N ARG A 100 -0.20 -3.07 -9.53
CA ARG A 100 -1.33 -3.81 -8.94
C ARG A 100 -1.58 -3.47 -7.49
#